data_AF-A0A939U294-F1
#
_entry.id   AF-A0A939U294-F1
#
_cell.length_a   1.000
_cell.length_b   1.000
_cell.length_c   1.000
_cell.angle_alpha   90.00
_cell.angle_beta   90.00
_cell.angle_gamma   90.00
#
_symmetry.space_group_name_H-M   'P 1'
#
loop_
_entity.id
_entity.type
_entity.pdbx_description
1 polymer ?
#
loop_
_entity_poly.entity_id
_entity_poly.type
_entity_poly.pdbx_seq_one_letter_code
_entity_poly.pdbx_strand_id
1 'polypeptide(L)'
;VTSAAQARQVISEGKMAVFLSLEMDTVFDCDKDYIGMYEAGEISESEMNSKLAAVEAQIDEFYALGIRSVFPTHALNNGFAGCQLYKGEVFSIMNYLNRGDFYQPEAALNPRVYYKQPKANLDASLQGHQNSIGLTKTGEWLIHKLIDKKFVIEVDHMSDKALNAVIDILWEEKYPGIIASHTRLLDLFEADPERCWEQMDIPRMIKIMQLGGIISPMLWETMEKHQKCVAEYLQEMIDISAEGAATVAYPDLGEEYQKYNNGLPYGIPTTWYNQNGDESDDIILGVPFGTDVNGACFLPYFDNCNDDFTRVDYDHFDALYPGLYAPNVASVKIDRQTTGNRTFDINNEGVAHYGLIPDMIERLSTTEGIIDVNALFSSAEAYIRMFERMENYSDTYPARDEAYWPTADTEYWHDNK
;
A
#
# COMPACT_ATOMS: atom_id res chain seq x y z
N VAL A 1 13.38 -13.70 -7.09
CA VAL A 1 14.12 -12.86 -8.04
C VAL A 1 14.63 -11.64 -7.30
N THR A 2 15.74 -11.06 -7.73
CA THR A 2 16.40 -9.93 -7.05
C THR A 2 16.67 -8.74 -7.98
N SER A 3 16.16 -8.80 -9.21
CA SER A 3 16.27 -7.76 -10.23
C SER A 3 15.11 -7.82 -11.21
N ALA A 4 14.83 -6.71 -11.91
CA ALA A 4 13.82 -6.68 -12.95
C ALA A 4 14.17 -7.63 -14.11
N ALA A 5 15.44 -7.67 -14.52
CA ALA A 5 15.92 -8.58 -15.57
C ALA A 5 15.65 -10.05 -15.24
N GLN A 6 15.90 -10.47 -13.99
CA GLN A 6 15.56 -11.82 -13.54
C GLN A 6 14.05 -12.05 -13.52
N ALA A 7 13.25 -11.06 -13.09
CA ALA A 7 11.79 -11.15 -13.11
C ALA A 7 11.27 -11.36 -14.52
N ARG A 8 11.71 -10.53 -15.48
CA ARG A 8 11.37 -10.68 -16.91
C ARG A 8 11.75 -12.07 -17.45
N GLN A 9 12.94 -12.56 -17.12
CA GLN A 9 13.35 -13.91 -17.52
C GLN A 9 12.41 -14.99 -16.96
N VAL A 10 12.16 -14.99 -15.65
CA VAL A 10 11.29 -15.97 -14.98
C VAL A 10 9.88 -15.95 -15.54
N ILE A 11 9.34 -14.75 -15.78
CA ILE A 11 8.00 -14.57 -16.39
C ILE A 11 7.98 -15.10 -17.83
N SER A 12 9.02 -14.81 -18.63
CA SER A 12 9.11 -15.32 -20.01
C SER A 12 9.17 -16.85 -20.10
N GLU A 13 9.61 -17.51 -19.03
CA GLU A 13 9.61 -18.98 -18.89
C GLU A 13 8.26 -19.54 -18.39
N GLY A 14 7.24 -18.70 -18.20
CA GLY A 14 5.92 -19.09 -17.70
C GLY A 14 5.90 -19.42 -16.21
N LYS A 15 6.81 -18.85 -15.41
CA LYS A 15 6.94 -19.08 -13.97
C LYS A 15 6.56 -17.83 -13.18
N MET A 16 6.19 -18.03 -11.92
CA MET A 16 5.95 -16.93 -10.97
C MET A 16 7.28 -16.31 -10.51
N ALA A 17 7.40 -14.99 -10.68
CA ALA A 17 8.49 -14.21 -10.10
C ALA A 17 8.10 -13.73 -8.71
N VAL A 18 8.96 -14.01 -7.72
CA VAL A 18 8.74 -13.63 -6.31
C VAL A 18 9.87 -12.71 -5.85
N PHE A 19 9.53 -11.49 -5.43
CA PHE A 19 10.44 -10.58 -4.71
C PHE A 19 10.23 -10.74 -3.21
N LEU A 20 11.31 -10.69 -2.43
CA LEU A 20 11.25 -10.87 -0.98
C LEU A 20 11.28 -9.51 -0.27
N SER A 21 10.39 -9.37 0.72
CA SER A 21 10.27 -8.18 1.59
C SER A 21 10.49 -8.54 3.07
N LEU A 22 10.85 -7.55 3.88
CA LEU A 22 10.96 -7.64 5.34
C LEU A 22 9.90 -6.80 6.03
N GLU A 23 9.04 -7.44 6.81
CA GLU A 23 8.00 -6.81 7.60
C GLU A 23 8.11 -7.26 9.06
N MET A 24 8.59 -6.36 9.93
CA MET A 24 8.88 -6.66 11.33
C MET A 24 8.69 -5.40 12.20
N ASP A 25 8.23 -5.56 13.44
CA ASP A 25 8.10 -4.44 14.38
C ASP A 25 9.43 -3.73 14.67
N THR A 26 10.54 -4.47 14.65
CA THR A 26 11.90 -3.94 14.80
C THR A 26 12.80 -4.48 13.71
N VAL A 27 12.72 -3.91 12.51
CA VAL A 27 13.67 -4.30 11.46
C VAL A 27 15.10 -3.87 11.84
N PHE A 28 16.09 -4.67 11.46
CA PHE A 28 17.52 -4.45 11.72
C PHE A 28 17.88 -4.24 13.20
N ASP A 29 17.08 -4.79 14.13
CA ASP A 29 17.25 -4.65 15.59
C ASP A 29 17.34 -3.19 16.09
N CYS A 30 16.86 -2.21 15.31
CA CYS A 30 16.90 -0.80 15.68
C CYS A 30 15.67 -0.40 16.50
N ASP A 31 15.82 -0.46 17.82
CA ASP A 31 14.75 -0.25 18.79
C ASP A 31 14.65 1.19 19.34
N LYS A 32 15.68 2.02 19.11
CA LYS A 32 15.77 3.41 19.60
C LYS A 32 16.31 4.35 18.53
N ASP A 33 15.97 5.63 18.65
CA ASP A 33 16.51 6.69 17.81
C ASP A 33 17.95 7.03 18.24
N TYR A 34 18.92 6.26 17.78
CA TYR A 34 20.33 6.42 18.13
C TYR A 34 20.88 7.81 17.81
N ILE A 35 20.49 8.40 16.67
CA ILE A 35 20.89 9.76 16.30
C ILE A 35 20.25 10.77 17.24
N GLY A 36 18.94 10.67 17.49
CA GLY A 36 18.26 11.54 18.45
C GLY A 36 18.85 11.46 19.87
N MET A 37 19.19 10.25 20.34
CA MET A 37 19.87 10.04 21.62
C MET A 37 21.25 10.70 21.68
N TYR A 38 22.02 10.67 20.58
CA TYR A 38 23.29 11.38 20.50
C TYR A 38 23.10 12.90 20.53
N GLU A 39 22.15 13.43 19.77
CA GLU A 39 21.82 14.87 19.76
C GLU A 39 21.36 15.36 21.15
N ALA A 40 20.67 14.51 21.90
CA ALA A 40 20.26 14.77 23.29
C ALA A 40 21.41 14.61 24.31
N GLY A 41 22.58 14.13 23.90
CA GLY A 41 23.74 13.88 24.77
C GLY A 41 23.61 12.65 25.67
N GLU A 42 22.72 11.72 25.34
CA GLU A 42 22.48 10.48 26.11
C GLU A 42 23.53 9.40 25.81
N ILE A 43 24.06 9.39 24.58
CA ILE A 43 25.13 8.48 24.15
C ILE A 43 26.28 9.24 23.50
N SER A 44 27.45 8.62 23.44
CA SER A 44 28.61 9.18 22.74
C SER A 44 28.50 9.03 21.23
N GLU A 45 29.18 9.90 20.47
CA GLU A 45 29.28 9.78 19.00
C GLU A 45 29.82 8.40 18.58
N SER A 46 30.82 7.88 19.30
CA SER A 46 31.38 6.55 19.04
C SER A 46 30.36 5.43 19.25
N GLU A 47 29.46 5.58 20.21
CA GLU A 47 28.40 4.61 20.47
C GLU A 47 27.32 4.67 19.39
N MET A 48 26.86 5.87 19.02
CA MET A 48 25.94 6.08 17.90
C MET A 48 26.48 5.45 16.62
N ASN A 49 27.73 5.78 16.24
CA ASN A 49 28.37 5.25 15.03
C ASN A 49 28.46 3.72 15.04
N SER A 50 28.76 3.12 16.20
CA SER A 50 28.83 1.66 16.32
C SER A 50 27.47 1.00 16.13
N LYS A 51 26.39 1.62 16.64
CA LYS A 51 25.01 1.13 16.47
C LYS A 51 24.52 1.28 15.03
N LEU A 52 24.75 2.44 14.40
CA LEU A 52 24.40 2.65 12.99
C LEU A 52 25.17 1.70 12.06
N ALA A 53 26.44 1.42 12.34
CA ALA A 53 27.22 0.44 11.59
C ALA A 53 26.66 -0.99 11.72
N ALA A 54 26.08 -1.35 12.87
CA ALA A 54 25.40 -2.64 13.04
C ALA A 54 24.11 -2.73 12.22
N VAL A 55 23.34 -1.63 12.13
CA VAL A 55 22.16 -1.55 11.27
C VAL A 55 22.57 -1.68 9.79
N GLU A 56 23.59 -0.94 9.35
CA GLU A 56 24.10 -1.00 7.98
C GLU A 56 24.61 -2.39 7.59
N ALA A 57 25.28 -3.10 8.51
CA ALA A 57 25.70 -4.48 8.29
C ALA A 57 24.53 -5.44 8.05
N GLN A 58 23.40 -5.26 8.76
CA GLN A 58 22.20 -6.05 8.54
C GLN A 58 21.51 -5.70 7.22
N ILE A 59 21.45 -4.42 6.84
CA ILE A 59 20.96 -3.99 5.52
C ILE A 59 21.74 -4.72 4.42
N ASP A 60 23.08 -4.74 4.52
CA ASP A 60 23.96 -5.44 3.59
C ASP A 60 23.72 -6.95 3.56
N GLU A 61 23.55 -7.57 4.73
CA GLU A 61 23.28 -9.00 4.86
C GLU A 61 21.96 -9.38 4.19
N PHE A 62 20.86 -8.69 4.49
CA PHE A 62 19.55 -8.97 3.91
C PHE A 62 19.53 -8.68 2.40
N TYR A 63 20.21 -7.63 1.94
CA TYR A 63 20.36 -7.39 0.51
C TYR A 63 21.10 -8.55 -0.19
N ALA A 64 22.16 -9.09 0.43
CA ALA A 64 22.91 -10.23 -0.09
C ALA A 64 22.07 -11.54 -0.11
N LEU A 65 21.13 -11.69 0.83
CA LEU A 65 20.16 -12.78 0.85
C LEU A 65 19.06 -12.64 -0.22
N GLY A 66 18.99 -11.49 -0.89
CA GLY A 66 18.07 -11.24 -2.00
C GLY A 66 16.79 -10.48 -1.61
N ILE A 67 16.72 -9.95 -0.39
CA ILE A 67 15.65 -9.01 0.00
C ILE A 67 15.79 -7.74 -0.83
N ARG A 68 14.66 -7.23 -1.33
CA ARG A 68 14.62 -5.99 -2.14
C ARG A 68 13.57 -5.00 -1.67
N SER A 69 12.77 -5.35 -0.67
CA SER A 69 11.74 -4.49 -0.10
C SER A 69 11.79 -4.54 1.43
N VAL A 70 11.49 -3.44 2.10
CA VAL A 70 11.56 -3.32 3.57
C VAL A 70 10.47 -2.39 4.08
N PHE A 71 9.77 -2.82 5.13
CA PHE A 71 8.94 -1.97 5.98
C PHE A 71 9.81 -1.42 7.13
N PRO A 72 10.05 -0.10 7.20
CA PRO A 72 10.81 0.50 8.29
C PRO A 72 10.12 0.37 9.66
N THR A 73 8.80 0.23 9.67
CA THR A 73 7.98 0.04 10.88
C THR A 73 6.79 -0.86 10.58
N HIS A 74 6.20 -1.43 11.63
CA HIS A 74 5.03 -2.30 11.54
C HIS A 74 4.03 -1.88 12.63
N ALA A 75 3.56 -2.80 13.47
CA ALA A 75 2.51 -2.55 14.43
C ALA A 75 2.99 -1.82 15.70
N LEU A 76 4.30 -1.71 15.94
CA LEU A 76 4.87 -1.03 17.10
C LEU A 76 5.76 0.13 16.66
N ASN A 77 5.83 1.19 17.48
CA ASN A 77 6.87 2.22 17.33
C ASN A 77 8.24 1.54 17.41
N ASN A 78 9.24 2.05 16.72
CA ASN A 78 10.61 1.54 16.82
C ASN A 78 11.64 2.67 16.73
N GLY A 79 12.92 2.31 16.54
CA GLY A 79 13.99 3.30 16.45
C GLY A 79 13.92 4.20 15.21
N PHE A 80 13.17 3.81 14.18
CA PHE A 80 13.04 4.54 12.92
C PHE A 80 11.78 5.39 12.84
N ALA A 81 10.63 4.90 13.31
CA ALA A 81 9.36 5.61 13.15
C ALA A 81 8.32 5.23 14.20
N GLY A 82 7.34 6.13 14.37
CA GLY A 82 6.06 5.78 14.97
C GLY A 82 5.18 4.98 13.99
N CYS A 83 4.36 4.07 14.53
CA CYS A 83 3.37 3.33 13.76
C CYS A 83 1.99 4.01 13.76
N GLN A 84 1.08 3.59 12.89
CA GLN A 84 -0.34 3.92 12.98
C GLN A 84 -0.93 3.41 14.30
N LEU A 85 -2.08 3.98 14.68
CA LEU A 85 -2.83 3.48 15.83
C LEU A 85 -3.65 2.26 15.42
N TYR A 86 -3.68 1.28 16.31
CA TYR A 86 -4.33 -0.01 16.11
C TYR A 86 -5.51 -0.16 17.08
N LYS A 87 -6.57 -0.85 16.64
CA LYS A 87 -7.79 -0.94 17.45
C LYS A 87 -7.56 -1.58 18.81
N GLY A 88 -8.10 -0.92 19.82
CA GLY A 88 -8.08 -1.38 21.19
C GLY A 88 -6.74 -1.10 21.85
N GLU A 89 -6.48 -1.80 22.95
CA GLU A 89 -5.33 -1.53 23.81
C GLU A 89 -4.19 -2.55 23.63
N VAL A 90 -4.44 -3.66 22.93
CA VAL A 90 -3.49 -4.79 22.88
C VAL A 90 -2.16 -4.34 22.29
N PHE A 91 -2.19 -3.67 21.14
CA PHE A 91 -0.96 -3.19 20.50
C PHE A 91 -0.29 -2.05 21.28
N SER A 92 -1.06 -1.16 21.92
CA SER A 92 -0.49 -0.13 22.80
C SER A 92 0.22 -0.74 24.02
N ILE A 93 -0.34 -1.81 24.60
CA ILE A 93 0.31 -2.60 25.68
C ILE A 93 1.55 -3.31 25.15
N MET A 94 1.49 -3.93 23.97
CA MET A 94 2.67 -4.56 23.35
C MET A 94 3.76 -3.53 23.06
N ASN A 95 3.39 -2.32 22.65
CA ASN A 95 4.30 -1.20 22.46
C ASN A 95 4.99 -0.84 23.79
N TYR A 96 4.24 -0.75 24.89
CA TYR A 96 4.81 -0.51 26.21
C TYR A 96 5.80 -1.61 26.63
N LEU A 97 5.42 -2.88 26.43
CA LEU A 97 6.29 -4.01 26.79
C LEU A 97 7.59 -4.06 25.99
N ASN A 98 7.57 -3.67 24.71
CA ASN A 98 8.76 -3.71 23.85
C ASN A 98 9.58 -2.41 23.90
N ARG A 99 8.95 -1.26 24.11
CA ARG A 99 9.57 0.07 23.93
C ARG A 99 9.70 0.89 25.20
N GLY A 100 8.96 0.51 26.24
CA GLY A 100 8.89 1.22 27.52
C GLY A 100 7.77 2.27 27.60
N ASP A 101 7.05 2.50 26.51
CA ASP A 101 5.99 3.51 26.42
C ASP A 101 4.77 2.99 25.67
N PHE A 102 3.56 3.40 26.10
CA PHE A 102 2.34 3.20 25.32
C PHE A 102 2.39 4.04 24.04
N TYR A 103 1.45 3.83 23.12
CA TYR A 103 1.23 4.78 22.04
C TYR A 103 1.01 6.19 22.61
N GLN A 104 1.49 7.19 21.88
CA GLN A 104 1.40 8.60 22.26
C GLN A 104 0.38 9.30 21.35
N PRO A 105 -0.93 9.05 21.52
CA PRO A 105 -1.94 9.64 20.66
C PRO A 105 -1.99 11.16 20.82
N GLU A 106 -2.28 11.84 19.73
CA GLU A 106 -2.63 13.26 19.66
C GLU A 106 -3.84 13.44 18.72
N ALA A 107 -4.36 14.66 18.59
CA ALA A 107 -5.42 14.95 17.63
C ALA A 107 -4.96 14.61 16.20
N ALA A 108 -5.78 13.86 15.46
CA ALA A 108 -5.51 13.60 14.05
C ALA A 108 -5.64 14.88 13.23
N LEU A 109 -4.69 15.13 12.33
CA LEU A 109 -4.77 16.24 11.37
C LEU A 109 -5.69 15.90 10.21
N ASN A 110 -5.79 14.62 9.86
CA ASN A 110 -6.65 14.16 8.79
C ASN A 110 -8.13 14.14 9.27
N PRO A 111 -9.04 14.89 8.62
CA PRO A 111 -10.45 14.99 8.99
C PRO A 111 -11.27 13.75 8.62
N ARG A 112 -10.64 12.65 8.21
CA ARG A 112 -11.27 11.35 7.97
C ARG A 112 -10.89 10.32 9.03
N VAL A 113 -9.97 10.67 9.93
CA VAL A 113 -9.63 9.82 11.07
C VAL A 113 -10.63 10.06 12.21
N TYR A 114 -11.42 9.04 12.51
CA TYR A 114 -12.44 9.07 13.57
C TYR A 114 -12.09 8.21 14.78
N TYR A 115 -11.14 7.29 14.61
CA TYR A 115 -10.73 6.41 15.68
C TYR A 115 -10.10 7.18 16.84
N LYS A 116 -10.45 6.78 18.06
CA LYS A 116 -9.84 7.31 19.27
C LYS A 116 -9.18 6.18 20.04
N GLN A 117 -7.86 6.24 20.19
CA GLN A 117 -7.13 5.33 21.06
C GLN A 117 -7.78 5.30 22.45
N PRO A 118 -8.20 4.12 22.94
CA PRO A 118 -8.74 3.99 24.29
C PRO A 118 -7.74 4.48 25.32
N LYS A 119 -8.24 5.07 26.41
CA LYS A 119 -7.42 5.62 27.52
C LYS A 119 -6.40 6.70 27.14
N ALA A 120 -6.42 7.21 25.91
CA ALA A 120 -5.75 8.46 25.59
C ALA A 120 -6.25 9.58 26.53
N ASN A 121 -5.33 10.30 27.16
CA ASN A 121 -5.67 11.46 27.99
C ASN A 121 -5.83 12.71 27.12
N LEU A 122 -6.80 12.67 26.20
CA LEU A 122 -7.08 13.73 25.23
C LEU A 122 -8.53 14.21 25.36
N ASP A 123 -8.81 15.40 24.82
CA ASP A 123 -10.16 15.97 24.83
C ASP A 123 -11.13 15.06 24.06
N ALA A 124 -12.24 14.68 24.71
CA ALA A 124 -13.25 13.82 24.12
C ALA A 124 -13.93 14.43 22.88
N SER A 125 -13.87 15.75 22.71
CA SER A 125 -14.41 16.48 21.56
C SER A 125 -13.56 16.38 20.29
N LEU A 126 -12.31 15.92 20.38
CA LEU A 126 -11.48 15.67 19.19
C LEU A 126 -12.18 14.68 18.26
N GLN A 127 -11.92 14.76 16.96
CA GLN A 127 -12.57 13.89 15.99
C GLN A 127 -12.00 12.47 16.02
N GLY A 128 -10.68 12.36 15.92
CA GLY A 128 -9.93 11.11 16.01
C GLY A 128 -8.50 11.38 16.46
N HIS A 129 -7.75 10.32 16.67
CA HIS A 129 -6.37 10.35 17.15
C HIS A 129 -5.41 9.83 16.08
N GLN A 130 -4.20 10.38 16.07
CA GLN A 130 -3.05 9.86 15.35
C GLN A 130 -1.90 9.65 16.33
N ASN A 131 -0.89 8.87 15.95
CA ASN A 131 0.31 8.73 16.77
C ASN A 131 1.18 9.99 16.64
N SER A 132 1.57 10.60 17.76
CA SER A 132 2.40 11.81 17.78
C SER A 132 3.84 11.58 17.34
N ILE A 133 4.31 10.33 17.41
CA ILE A 133 5.66 9.93 16.99
C ILE A 133 5.69 9.82 15.46
N GLY A 134 6.55 10.63 14.82
CA GLY A 134 6.80 10.59 13.38
C GLY A 134 8.04 9.78 13.00
N LEU A 135 8.64 10.13 11.86
CA LEU A 135 9.95 9.62 11.47
C LEU A 135 11.01 10.19 12.43
N THR A 136 11.87 9.33 12.97
CA THR A 136 12.95 9.72 13.89
C THR A 136 14.18 10.18 13.11
N LYS A 137 15.23 10.68 13.79
CA LYS A 137 16.49 11.03 13.11
C LYS A 137 17.21 9.81 12.56
N THR A 138 17.17 8.70 13.28
CA THR A 138 17.67 7.40 12.79
C THR A 138 16.80 6.86 11.65
N GLY A 139 15.49 7.15 11.65
CA GLY A 139 14.59 6.84 10.55
C GLY A 139 14.91 7.60 9.27
N GLU A 140 15.12 8.92 9.37
CA GLU A 140 15.58 9.78 8.26
C GLU A 140 16.88 9.22 7.64
N TRP A 141 17.86 8.90 8.48
CA TRP A 141 19.09 8.24 8.06
C TRP A 141 18.84 6.88 7.37
N LEU A 142 17.93 6.05 7.89
CA LEU A 142 17.60 4.76 7.29
C LEU A 142 17.03 4.94 5.89
N ILE A 143 16.10 5.87 5.68
CA ILE A 143 15.47 6.11 4.38
C ILE A 143 16.53 6.42 3.33
N HIS A 144 17.47 7.32 3.62
CA HIS A 144 18.59 7.59 2.69
C HIS A 144 19.47 6.36 2.44
N LYS A 145 19.72 5.53 3.45
CA LYS A 145 20.44 4.25 3.26
C LYS A 145 19.70 3.26 2.35
N LEU A 146 18.37 3.19 2.46
CA LEU A 146 17.54 2.34 1.61
C LEU A 146 17.52 2.85 0.16
N ILE A 147 17.47 4.17 -0.05
CA ILE A 147 17.61 4.82 -1.37
C ILE A 147 18.98 4.48 -1.98
N ASP A 148 20.07 4.70 -1.24
CA ASP A 148 21.45 4.41 -1.68
C ASP A 148 21.62 2.95 -2.11
N LYS A 149 20.96 2.04 -1.39
CA LYS A 149 20.98 0.58 -1.65
C LYS A 149 19.93 0.11 -2.65
N LYS A 150 19.07 1.00 -3.14
CA LYS A 150 18.01 0.70 -4.11
C LYS A 150 17.03 -0.35 -3.58
N PHE A 151 16.60 -0.18 -2.33
CA PHE A 151 15.49 -0.94 -1.74
C PHE A 151 14.15 -0.30 -2.11
N VAL A 152 13.15 -1.13 -2.34
CA VAL A 152 11.77 -0.69 -2.26
C VAL A 152 11.45 -0.36 -0.79
N ILE A 153 10.88 0.82 -0.56
CA ILE A 153 10.47 1.31 0.75
C ILE A 153 8.97 1.11 0.87
N GLU A 154 8.57 0.24 1.79
CA GLU A 154 7.16 -0.05 2.08
C GLU A 154 6.68 0.91 3.16
N VAL A 155 5.57 1.59 2.91
CA VAL A 155 5.10 2.70 3.76
C VAL A 155 3.85 2.38 4.57
N ASP A 156 3.30 1.18 4.44
CA ASP A 156 2.22 0.72 5.30
C ASP A 156 2.65 0.74 6.77
N HIS A 157 1.66 0.78 7.67
CA HIS A 157 1.81 0.89 9.13
C HIS A 157 2.50 2.15 9.67
N MET A 158 3.14 2.99 8.85
CA MET A 158 3.74 4.25 9.33
C MET A 158 2.69 5.19 9.90
N SER A 159 3.01 5.85 11.03
CA SER A 159 2.18 6.96 11.51
C SER A 159 2.04 8.05 10.44
N ASP A 160 0.97 8.83 10.48
CA ASP A 160 0.75 9.89 9.48
C ASP A 160 1.95 10.84 9.36
N LYS A 161 2.57 11.21 10.49
CA LYS A 161 3.78 12.04 10.50
C LYS A 161 4.99 11.35 9.87
N ALA A 162 5.17 10.05 10.13
CA ALA A 162 6.27 9.29 9.54
C ALA A 162 6.09 9.13 8.03
N LEU A 163 4.88 8.76 7.60
CA LEU A 163 4.51 8.63 6.20
C LEU A 163 4.74 9.94 5.43
N ASN A 164 4.28 11.07 5.96
CA ASN A 164 4.49 12.37 5.33
C ASN A 164 5.98 12.70 5.17
N ALA A 165 6.78 12.51 6.23
CA ALA A 165 8.21 12.75 6.17
C ALA A 165 8.93 11.83 5.16
N VAL A 166 8.54 10.56 5.07
CA VAL A 166 9.10 9.63 4.08
C VAL A 166 8.72 10.04 2.66
N ILE A 167 7.46 10.39 2.41
CA ILE A 167 7.01 10.89 1.11
C ILE A 167 7.77 12.17 0.73
N ASP A 168 7.97 13.11 1.66
CA ASP A 168 8.73 14.35 1.42
C ASP A 168 10.18 14.04 1.01
N ILE A 169 10.87 13.16 1.74
CA ILE A 169 12.25 12.74 1.41
C ILE A 169 12.28 12.12 0.01
N LEU A 170 11.40 11.17 -0.28
CA LEU A 170 11.41 10.46 -1.57
C LEU A 170 11.01 11.37 -2.73
N TRP A 171 10.20 12.39 -2.46
CA TRP A 171 9.87 13.43 -3.42
C TRP A 171 11.06 14.31 -3.75
N GLU A 172 11.79 14.78 -2.73
CA GLU A 172 13.01 15.58 -2.92
C GLU A 172 14.10 14.79 -3.64
N GLU A 173 14.26 13.51 -3.30
CA GLU A 173 15.19 12.57 -3.93
C GLU A 173 14.71 12.11 -5.31
N LYS A 174 13.42 12.30 -5.66
CA LYS A 174 12.80 11.75 -6.88
C LYS A 174 12.95 10.23 -6.99
N TYR A 175 12.88 9.53 -5.86
CA TYR A 175 13.10 8.09 -5.77
C TYR A 175 11.81 7.30 -6.06
N PRO A 176 11.80 6.39 -7.06
CA PRO A 176 10.58 5.70 -7.49
C PRO A 176 10.26 4.44 -6.68
N GLY A 177 11.20 3.95 -5.87
CA GLY A 177 11.09 2.69 -5.12
C GLY A 177 10.21 2.81 -3.87
N ILE A 178 8.95 3.21 -4.02
CA ILE A 178 7.98 3.33 -2.93
C ILE A 178 6.75 2.46 -3.21
N ILE A 179 6.31 1.70 -2.20
CA ILE A 179 5.11 0.88 -2.28
C ILE A 179 4.26 1.03 -1.01
N ALA A 180 2.95 1.06 -1.20
CA ALA A 180 1.98 0.66 -0.17
C ALA A 180 1.37 -0.68 -0.59
N SER A 181 1.83 -1.79 -0.06
CA SER A 181 1.55 -3.14 -0.58
C SER A 181 0.31 -3.78 0.02
N HIS A 182 -0.21 -3.22 1.11
CA HIS A 182 -1.44 -3.69 1.73
C HIS A 182 -2.12 -2.59 2.54
N THR A 183 -2.43 -1.48 1.89
CA THR A 183 -3.17 -0.39 2.52
C THR A 183 -4.67 -0.48 2.25
N ARG A 184 -5.46 0.12 3.13
CA ARG A 184 -6.87 0.45 2.92
C ARG A 184 -7.01 1.91 2.52
N LEU A 185 -8.11 2.22 1.83
CA LEU A 185 -8.41 3.57 1.40
C LEU A 185 -9.33 4.26 2.39
N LEU A 186 -8.78 5.21 3.13
CA LEU A 186 -9.50 5.95 4.16
C LEU A 186 -10.75 6.65 3.61
N ASP A 187 -10.64 7.25 2.42
CA ASP A 187 -11.70 8.05 1.80
C ASP A 187 -12.91 7.25 1.30
N LEU A 188 -12.76 5.95 1.07
CA LEU A 188 -13.85 5.08 0.60
C LEU A 188 -14.77 4.62 1.74
N PHE A 189 -14.47 4.98 2.98
CA PHE A 189 -15.26 4.56 4.13
C PHE A 189 -16.09 5.69 4.73
N GLU A 190 -17.29 5.32 5.18
CA GLU A 190 -18.07 6.15 6.10
C GLU A 190 -17.30 6.36 7.40
N ALA A 191 -17.59 7.49 8.06
CA ALA A 191 -17.01 7.84 9.35
C ALA A 191 -17.27 6.74 10.39
N ASP A 192 -16.22 6.04 10.82
CA ASP A 192 -16.33 4.93 11.76
C ASP A 192 -15.25 5.02 12.85
N PRO A 193 -15.62 5.32 14.12
CA PRO A 193 -14.68 5.43 15.22
C PRO A 193 -14.13 4.06 15.67
N GLU A 194 -14.58 2.96 15.08
CA GLU A 194 -14.10 1.61 15.35
C GLU A 194 -13.08 1.11 14.32
N ARG A 195 -12.80 1.90 13.26
CA ARG A 195 -11.85 1.58 12.18
C ARG A 195 -10.54 2.35 12.34
N CYS A 196 -9.44 1.61 12.49
CA CYS A 196 -8.10 2.15 12.72
C CYS A 196 -7.02 1.11 12.46
N TRP A 197 -6.72 0.90 11.18
CA TRP A 197 -5.51 0.18 10.80
C TRP A 197 -5.22 0.35 9.32
N GLU A 198 -3.92 0.27 8.96
CA GLU A 198 -3.33 0.49 7.63
C GLU A 198 -4.20 1.32 6.69
N GLN A 199 -4.49 2.57 7.06
CA GLN A 199 -5.32 3.45 6.25
C GLN A 199 -4.47 4.57 5.65
N MET A 200 -4.65 4.78 4.35
CA MET A 200 -4.05 5.87 3.60
C MET A 200 -5.15 6.60 2.83
N ASP A 201 -5.00 7.91 2.74
CA ASP A 201 -5.90 8.74 1.96
C ASP A 201 -5.48 8.87 0.50
N ILE A 202 -6.43 9.22 -0.35
CA ILE A 202 -6.23 9.41 -1.79
C ILE A 202 -5.08 10.40 -2.11
N PRO A 203 -4.88 11.53 -1.40
CA PRO A 203 -3.79 12.47 -1.70
C PRO A 203 -2.40 11.88 -1.56
N ARG A 204 -2.13 11.18 -0.45
CA ARG A 204 -0.84 10.50 -0.25
C ARG A 204 -0.67 9.39 -1.28
N MET A 205 -1.75 8.70 -1.63
CA MET A 205 -1.74 7.72 -2.72
C MET A 205 -1.34 8.34 -4.06
N ILE A 206 -1.93 9.48 -4.45
CA ILE A 206 -1.57 10.20 -5.67
C ILE A 206 -0.08 10.53 -5.68
N LYS A 207 0.46 11.02 -4.55
CA LYS A 207 1.88 11.37 -4.42
C LYS A 207 2.81 10.17 -4.62
N ILE A 208 2.47 9.02 -4.05
CA ILE A 208 3.19 7.74 -4.28
C ILE A 208 3.17 7.38 -5.77
N MET A 209 2.02 7.48 -6.41
CA MET A 209 1.87 7.15 -7.84
C MET A 209 2.59 8.16 -8.75
N GLN A 210 2.65 9.44 -8.37
CA GLN A 210 3.43 10.48 -9.06
C GLN A 210 4.94 10.18 -9.05
N LEU A 211 5.45 9.63 -7.95
CA LEU A 211 6.83 9.12 -7.87
C LEU A 211 7.05 7.88 -8.73
N GLY A 212 5.98 7.29 -9.27
CA GLY A 212 6.03 6.05 -10.01
C GLY A 212 5.98 4.81 -9.13
N GLY A 213 5.62 4.98 -7.85
CA GLY A 213 5.41 3.90 -6.90
C GLY A 213 4.16 3.08 -7.19
N ILE A 214 3.93 2.08 -6.35
CA ILE A 214 2.82 1.13 -6.48
C ILE A 214 1.94 1.17 -5.24
N ILE A 215 0.63 1.09 -5.44
CA ILE A 215 -0.35 0.98 -4.37
C ILE A 215 -1.18 -0.26 -4.63
N SER A 216 -1.20 -1.15 -3.64
CA SER A 216 -1.93 -2.40 -3.66
C SER A 216 -2.95 -2.35 -2.53
N PRO A 217 -4.25 -2.17 -2.83
CA PRO A 217 -5.28 -2.27 -1.83
C PRO A 217 -5.28 -3.65 -1.21
N MET A 218 -5.47 -3.68 0.10
CA MET A 218 -5.57 -4.91 0.86
C MET A 218 -6.89 -5.65 0.55
N LEU A 219 -6.78 -6.92 0.17
CA LEU A 219 -7.88 -7.88 0.09
C LEU A 219 -8.28 -8.30 1.50
N TRP A 220 -9.17 -7.53 2.15
CA TRP A 220 -9.65 -7.83 3.51
C TRP A 220 -11.15 -8.10 3.56
N GLU A 221 -11.56 -8.88 4.56
CA GLU A 221 -12.93 -8.99 5.06
C GLU A 221 -13.08 -8.19 6.37
N THR A 222 -13.97 -7.19 6.39
CA THR A 222 -14.83 -7.04 7.58
C THR A 222 -16.28 -6.91 7.16
N MET A 223 -17.12 -7.45 8.04
CA MET A 223 -18.52 -7.88 7.96
C MET A 223 -19.56 -7.00 7.24
N GLU A 224 -19.22 -5.90 6.59
CA GLU A 224 -20.21 -5.11 5.85
C GLU A 224 -19.79 -4.49 4.51
N LYS A 225 -18.51 -4.45 4.04
CA LYS A 225 -18.18 -3.75 2.74
C LYS A 225 -16.74 -3.82 2.18
N HIS A 226 -15.81 -4.64 2.70
CA HIS A 226 -14.37 -4.47 2.36
C HIS A 226 -13.97 -4.91 0.93
N GLN A 227 -14.70 -5.85 0.34
CA GLN A 227 -14.54 -6.21 -1.07
C GLN A 227 -14.94 -5.08 -2.01
N LYS A 228 -15.87 -4.24 -1.55
CA LYS A 228 -16.24 -3.00 -2.21
C LYS A 228 -15.08 -2.02 -2.25
N CYS A 229 -14.22 -1.92 -1.23
CA CYS A 229 -13.06 -1.03 -1.24
C CYS A 229 -12.03 -1.37 -2.33
N VAL A 230 -11.79 -2.67 -2.59
CA VAL A 230 -10.86 -3.09 -3.66
C VAL A 230 -11.50 -2.86 -5.03
N ALA A 231 -12.77 -3.23 -5.17
CA ALA A 231 -13.59 -3.00 -6.36
C ALA A 231 -13.81 -1.52 -6.68
N GLU A 232 -14.07 -0.68 -5.68
CA GLU A 232 -14.25 0.77 -5.76
C GLU A 232 -12.92 1.47 -5.94
N TYR A 233 -11.81 0.97 -5.36
CA TYR A 233 -10.49 1.47 -5.72
C TYR A 233 -10.18 1.17 -7.17
N LEU A 234 -10.37 -0.08 -7.59
CA LEU A 234 -10.20 -0.47 -8.99
C LEU A 234 -11.07 0.44 -9.86
N GLN A 235 -12.35 0.60 -9.53
CA GLN A 235 -13.27 1.47 -10.26
C GLN A 235 -12.88 2.94 -10.23
N GLU A 236 -12.47 3.49 -9.11
CA GLU A 236 -12.04 4.88 -8.98
C GLU A 236 -10.79 5.11 -9.81
N MET A 237 -9.81 4.21 -9.74
CA MET A 237 -8.60 4.28 -10.55
C MET A 237 -8.90 4.13 -12.05
N ILE A 238 -9.92 3.33 -12.41
CA ILE A 238 -10.43 3.18 -13.77
C ILE A 238 -11.16 4.44 -14.23
N ASP A 239 -12.06 5.01 -13.43
CA ASP A 239 -12.80 6.24 -13.72
C ASP A 239 -11.83 7.42 -13.89
N ILE A 240 -10.86 7.55 -12.98
CA ILE A 240 -9.77 8.51 -13.10
C ILE A 240 -9.01 8.28 -14.41
N SER A 241 -8.86 7.03 -14.86
CA SER A 241 -8.16 6.73 -16.13
C SER A 241 -9.02 6.94 -17.39
N ALA A 242 -10.36 6.88 -17.31
CA ALA A 242 -11.25 6.80 -18.47
C ALA A 242 -12.06 8.08 -18.70
N GLU A 243 -11.43 9.18 -19.15
CA GLU A 243 -12.05 10.43 -19.67
C GLU A 243 -13.31 11.03 -18.97
N GLY A 244 -13.66 10.66 -17.74
CA GLY A 244 -14.91 11.07 -17.11
C GLY A 244 -14.84 10.99 -15.59
N ALA A 245 -15.32 12.03 -14.93
CA ALA A 245 -15.38 12.16 -13.47
C ALA A 245 -15.82 10.86 -12.76
N ALA A 246 -15.21 10.59 -11.60
CA ALA A 246 -15.56 9.53 -10.67
C ALA A 246 -17.08 9.30 -10.62
N THR A 247 -17.53 8.10 -10.99
CA THR A 247 -18.94 7.72 -11.03
C THR A 247 -19.41 7.09 -9.72
N VAL A 248 -18.49 6.88 -8.77
CA VAL A 248 -18.80 6.37 -7.42
C VAL A 248 -19.60 7.42 -6.64
N ALA A 249 -20.86 7.08 -6.35
CA ALA A 249 -21.71 7.89 -5.49
C ALA A 249 -21.23 7.81 -4.03
N TYR A 250 -20.59 8.88 -3.55
CA TYR A 250 -20.23 9.04 -2.15
C TYR A 250 -21.48 9.12 -1.26
N PRO A 251 -21.47 8.57 -0.03
CA PRO A 251 -22.52 8.83 0.96
C PRO A 251 -22.72 10.34 1.16
N ASP A 252 -23.93 10.79 1.51
CA ASP A 252 -24.18 12.20 1.85
C ASP A 252 -23.53 12.54 3.21
N LEU A 253 -22.33 13.13 3.15
CA LEU A 253 -21.41 13.27 4.29
C LEU A 253 -21.62 14.56 5.13
N GLY A 254 -22.68 15.35 4.87
CA GLY A 254 -23.09 16.51 5.69
C GLY A 254 -22.46 17.86 5.31
N GLU A 255 -23.01 18.97 5.82
CA GLU A 255 -22.61 20.35 5.44
C GLU A 255 -21.17 20.74 5.84
N GLU A 256 -20.60 20.16 6.91
CA GLU A 256 -19.15 20.33 7.20
C GLU A 256 -18.27 19.64 6.15
N TYR A 257 -18.82 18.63 5.46
CA TYR A 257 -18.19 18.00 4.32
C TYR A 257 -18.26 18.88 3.08
N GLN A 258 -19.29 19.71 2.88
CA GLN A 258 -19.34 20.67 1.75
C GLN A 258 -18.21 21.72 1.77
N LYS A 259 -17.57 21.95 2.92
CA LYS A 259 -16.37 22.77 3.01
C LYS A 259 -15.13 22.09 2.37
N TYR A 260 -15.13 20.76 2.28
CA TYR A 260 -14.12 19.93 1.61
C TYR A 260 -14.68 19.22 0.36
N ASN A 261 -15.96 19.42 0.07
CA ASN A 261 -16.75 18.84 -1.01
C ASN A 261 -17.43 19.99 -1.77
N ASN A 262 -16.58 20.76 -2.45
CA ASN A 262 -16.96 21.70 -3.49
C ASN A 262 -16.61 21.06 -4.86
N GLY A 263 -17.00 19.80 -5.07
CA GLY A 263 -16.35 18.93 -6.07
C GLY A 263 -14.97 18.49 -5.57
N LEU A 264 -14.49 17.30 -5.97
CA LEU A 264 -13.24 16.71 -5.47
C LEU A 264 -12.09 17.75 -5.38
N PRO A 265 -11.33 17.84 -4.27
CA PRO A 265 -10.26 18.82 -4.12
C PRO A 265 -8.99 18.49 -4.93
N TYR A 266 -8.96 17.35 -5.61
CA TYR A 266 -7.82 16.93 -6.42
C TYR A 266 -8.27 16.86 -7.88
N GLY A 267 -7.87 17.85 -8.68
CA GLY A 267 -7.92 17.72 -10.13
C GLY A 267 -6.89 16.68 -10.56
N ILE A 268 -7.24 15.39 -10.50
CA ILE A 268 -6.40 14.32 -11.04
C ILE A 268 -6.64 14.32 -12.56
N PRO A 269 -5.65 14.68 -13.39
CA PRO A 269 -5.83 14.67 -14.84
C PRO A 269 -6.09 13.25 -15.31
N THR A 270 -7.09 13.07 -16.16
CA THR A 270 -7.54 11.76 -16.67
C THR A 270 -6.58 11.09 -17.66
N THR A 271 -5.41 11.69 -17.90
CA THR A 271 -4.42 11.27 -18.90
C THR A 271 -3.09 10.81 -18.29
N TRP A 272 -3.09 10.53 -16.99
CA TRP A 272 -1.88 10.37 -16.19
C TRP A 272 -1.20 9.00 -16.35
N TYR A 273 -1.94 7.93 -16.63
CA TYR A 273 -1.34 6.69 -17.10
C TYR A 273 -1.27 6.70 -18.62
N ASN A 274 -0.21 6.12 -19.18
CA ASN A 274 -0.07 5.93 -20.62
C ASN A 274 -1.21 5.09 -21.21
N GLN A 275 -2.33 5.73 -21.54
CA GLN A 275 -3.40 5.14 -22.36
C GLN A 275 -3.17 5.35 -23.86
N ASN A 276 -2.11 6.06 -24.23
CA ASN A 276 -1.95 6.64 -25.56
C ASN A 276 -1.10 5.78 -26.51
N GLY A 277 -0.64 4.60 -26.05
CA GLY A 277 0.22 3.72 -26.84
C GLY A 277 1.60 4.33 -27.13
N ASP A 278 2.04 5.29 -26.31
CA ASP A 278 3.35 5.90 -26.44
C ASP A 278 4.41 4.97 -25.84
N GLU A 279 5.19 4.29 -26.67
CA GLU A 279 6.27 3.39 -26.22
C GLU A 279 7.36 4.12 -25.41
N SER A 280 7.37 5.46 -25.40
CA SER A 280 8.31 6.27 -24.62
C SER A 280 7.86 6.55 -23.18
N ASP A 281 6.61 6.29 -22.82
CA ASP A 281 6.13 6.47 -21.45
C ASP A 281 6.28 5.18 -20.62
N ASP A 282 7.21 5.26 -19.67
CA ASP A 282 7.62 4.17 -18.79
C ASP A 282 6.63 3.95 -17.62
N ILE A 283 5.65 4.85 -17.42
CA ILE A 283 4.61 4.70 -16.39
C ILE A 283 3.31 4.21 -17.04
N ILE A 284 2.93 2.97 -16.71
CA ILE A 284 1.69 2.34 -17.18
C ILE A 284 0.70 2.15 -16.03
N LEU A 285 -0.59 2.08 -16.36
CA LEU A 285 -1.63 1.73 -15.40
C LEU A 285 -1.47 0.28 -14.96
N GLY A 286 -1.21 0.10 -13.68
CA GLY A 286 -1.26 -1.20 -13.00
C GLY A 286 -2.02 -1.04 -11.70
N VAL A 287 -3.04 -1.86 -11.49
CA VAL A 287 -3.84 -1.85 -10.26
C VAL A 287 -3.70 -3.20 -9.54
N PRO A 288 -2.62 -3.39 -8.77
CA PRO A 288 -2.38 -4.64 -8.05
C PRO A 288 -3.29 -4.77 -6.83
N PHE A 289 -3.16 -5.90 -6.12
CA PHE A 289 -3.83 -6.14 -4.84
C PHE A 289 -2.85 -6.80 -3.85
N GLY A 290 -3.05 -6.57 -2.55
CA GLY A 290 -2.31 -7.19 -1.44
C GLY A 290 -3.21 -8.11 -0.61
N THR A 291 -2.68 -9.00 0.24
CA THR A 291 -3.54 -9.93 1.03
C THR A 291 -3.38 -9.89 2.54
N ASP A 292 -2.29 -9.34 3.10
CA ASP A 292 -1.94 -9.32 4.55
C ASP A 292 -2.44 -10.50 5.43
N VAL A 293 -2.55 -11.69 4.84
CA VAL A 293 -3.14 -12.86 5.51
C VAL A 293 -2.23 -13.44 6.59
N ASN A 294 -0.94 -13.11 6.53
CA ASN A 294 0.03 -13.49 7.54
C ASN A 294 0.11 -12.47 8.69
N GLY A 295 -0.43 -11.25 8.53
CA GLY A 295 -0.60 -10.21 9.56
C GLY A 295 -1.93 -10.27 10.32
N ALA A 296 -2.71 -11.34 10.13
CA ALA A 296 -4.02 -11.62 10.72
C ALA A 296 -5.26 -11.08 9.96
N CYS A 297 -5.14 -10.79 8.66
CA CYS A 297 -6.30 -10.55 7.80
C CYS A 297 -6.92 -11.84 7.24
N PHE A 298 -8.24 -11.80 7.00
CA PHE A 298 -8.97 -12.84 6.28
C PHE A 298 -9.02 -12.52 4.79
N LEU A 299 -8.96 -13.56 3.96
CA LEU A 299 -9.18 -13.42 2.53
C LEU A 299 -10.66 -13.10 2.22
N PRO A 300 -10.96 -12.51 1.05
CA PRO A 300 -12.31 -12.09 0.69
C PRO A 300 -13.39 -13.18 0.81
N TYR A 301 -14.51 -12.83 1.44
CA TYR A 301 -15.73 -13.64 1.53
C TYR A 301 -16.96 -12.85 1.07
N PHE A 302 -17.57 -13.27 -0.03
CA PHE A 302 -18.53 -12.46 -0.81
C PHE A 302 -19.97 -12.43 -0.25
N ASP A 303 -20.27 -13.06 0.89
CA ASP A 303 -21.65 -13.15 1.36
C ASP A 303 -22.29 -11.78 1.65
N ASN A 304 -21.49 -10.79 2.03
CA ASN A 304 -21.95 -9.44 2.32
C ASN A 304 -22.04 -8.54 1.08
N CYS A 305 -21.66 -9.03 -0.10
CA CYS A 305 -21.75 -8.33 -1.38
C CYS A 305 -22.31 -9.26 -2.49
N ASN A 306 -23.12 -10.26 -2.12
CA ASN A 306 -23.71 -11.21 -3.06
C ASN A 306 -24.62 -10.53 -4.10
N ASP A 307 -25.17 -9.36 -3.79
CA ASP A 307 -25.99 -8.57 -4.71
C ASP A 307 -25.14 -7.71 -5.67
N ASP A 308 -23.87 -7.44 -5.33
CA ASP A 308 -22.96 -6.61 -6.13
C ASP A 308 -22.21 -7.43 -7.20
N PHE A 309 -22.05 -8.74 -6.99
CA PHE A 309 -21.32 -9.64 -7.88
C PHE A 309 -22.11 -10.91 -8.16
N THR A 310 -22.20 -11.28 -9.44
CA THR A 310 -22.81 -12.56 -9.80
C THR A 310 -21.92 -13.74 -9.41
N ARG A 311 -22.49 -14.93 -9.39
CA ARG A 311 -21.76 -16.17 -9.04
C ARG A 311 -20.93 -16.62 -10.23
N VAL A 312 -19.75 -17.16 -9.96
CA VAL A 312 -18.88 -17.80 -10.96
C VAL A 312 -19.58 -19.01 -11.55
N ASP A 313 -19.70 -19.02 -12.88
CA ASP A 313 -20.23 -20.14 -13.66
C ASP A 313 -19.10 -21.01 -14.21
N TYR A 314 -18.72 -22.06 -13.47
CA TYR A 314 -17.65 -22.98 -13.86
C TYR A 314 -17.92 -23.79 -15.14
N ASP A 315 -19.16 -23.81 -15.66
CA ASP A 315 -19.40 -24.43 -16.97
C ASP A 315 -18.87 -23.55 -18.12
N HIS A 316 -18.75 -22.24 -17.87
CA HIS A 316 -18.28 -21.22 -18.81
C HIS A 316 -17.05 -20.44 -18.30
N PHE A 317 -16.46 -20.86 -17.17
CA PHE A 317 -15.25 -20.25 -16.64
C PHE A 317 -14.03 -20.73 -17.42
N ASP A 318 -13.79 -20.02 -18.52
CA ASP A 318 -12.69 -20.30 -19.42
C ASP A 318 -11.45 -19.47 -19.01
N ALA A 319 -11.04 -18.59 -19.90
CA ALA A 319 -9.81 -17.85 -19.87
C ALA A 319 -9.98 -16.51 -19.12
N LEU A 320 -9.26 -16.27 -18.00
CA LEU A 320 -9.25 -14.95 -17.34
C LEU A 320 -8.76 -13.83 -18.26
N TYR A 321 -7.80 -14.14 -19.13
CA TYR A 321 -7.32 -13.22 -20.16
C TYR A 321 -7.17 -13.97 -21.50
N PRO A 322 -8.19 -13.95 -22.37
CA PRO A 322 -8.18 -14.70 -23.62
C PRO A 322 -6.96 -14.39 -24.50
N GLY A 323 -6.32 -15.43 -25.02
CA GLY A 323 -5.16 -15.30 -25.92
C GLY A 323 -3.79 -15.20 -25.23
N LEU A 324 -3.74 -15.07 -23.89
CA LEU A 324 -2.49 -15.00 -23.13
C LEU A 324 -2.18 -16.34 -22.43
N TYR A 325 -1.98 -17.38 -23.25
CA TYR A 325 -1.61 -18.72 -22.77
C TYR A 325 -0.30 -19.18 -23.38
N ALA A 326 0.30 -20.22 -22.80
CA ALA A 326 1.49 -20.83 -23.38
C ALA A 326 1.22 -21.22 -24.86
N PRO A 327 2.18 -21.06 -25.79
CA PRO A 327 1.94 -21.20 -27.23
C PRO A 327 1.32 -22.53 -27.70
N ASN A 328 1.38 -23.56 -26.86
CA ASN A 328 0.85 -24.89 -27.09
C ASN A 328 -0.52 -25.14 -26.44
N VAL A 329 -1.17 -24.13 -25.87
CA VAL A 329 -2.48 -24.22 -25.22
C VAL A 329 -3.54 -23.61 -26.15
N ALA A 330 -4.42 -24.46 -26.70
CA ALA A 330 -5.45 -24.04 -27.65
C ALA A 330 -6.69 -23.41 -26.97
N SER A 331 -7.00 -23.84 -25.74
CA SER A 331 -8.07 -23.30 -24.90
C SER A 331 -7.76 -23.61 -23.44
N VAL A 332 -8.27 -22.78 -22.53
CA VAL A 332 -8.18 -22.98 -21.09
C VAL A 332 -9.59 -23.07 -20.53
N LYS A 333 -9.80 -24.03 -19.63
CA LYS A 333 -10.96 -24.10 -18.75
C LYS A 333 -10.45 -24.11 -17.32
N ILE A 334 -11.03 -23.26 -16.47
CA ILE A 334 -10.72 -23.19 -15.05
C ILE A 334 -11.84 -23.92 -14.30
N ASP A 335 -11.53 -25.15 -13.87
CA ASP A 335 -12.42 -25.91 -13.01
C ASP A 335 -12.29 -25.47 -11.55
N ARG A 336 -13.30 -25.80 -10.74
CA ARG A 336 -13.23 -25.63 -9.28
C ARG A 336 -11.92 -26.19 -8.73
N GLN A 337 -11.22 -25.37 -7.97
CA GLN A 337 -9.95 -25.75 -7.37
C GLN A 337 -10.15 -27.00 -6.48
N THR A 338 -9.34 -28.04 -6.72
CA THR A 338 -9.34 -29.26 -5.92
C THR A 338 -7.94 -29.51 -5.35
N THR A 339 -7.85 -29.61 -4.02
CA THR A 339 -6.62 -29.98 -3.30
C THR A 339 -6.88 -31.19 -2.43
N GLY A 340 -6.16 -32.28 -2.69
CA GLY A 340 -6.40 -33.57 -2.03
C GLY A 340 -7.81 -34.09 -2.33
N ASN A 341 -8.61 -34.30 -1.29
CA ASN A 341 -9.98 -34.80 -1.39
C ASN A 341 -11.05 -33.69 -1.27
N ARG A 342 -10.64 -32.42 -1.26
CA ARG A 342 -11.56 -31.27 -1.13
C ARG A 342 -11.57 -30.47 -2.42
N THR A 343 -12.77 -30.22 -2.91
CA THR A 343 -13.06 -29.27 -3.98
C THR A 343 -13.66 -28.03 -3.34
N PHE A 344 -13.16 -26.86 -3.71
CA PHE A 344 -13.60 -25.58 -3.19
C PHE A 344 -14.51 -24.87 -4.20
N ASP A 345 -15.48 -24.12 -3.72
CA ASP A 345 -16.36 -23.27 -4.54
C ASP A 345 -16.42 -21.85 -3.95
N ILE A 346 -15.78 -20.89 -4.63
CA ILE A 346 -15.74 -19.48 -4.20
C ILE A 346 -17.12 -18.89 -3.95
N ASN A 347 -18.15 -19.42 -4.61
CA ASN A 347 -19.51 -18.89 -4.51
C ASN A 347 -20.15 -19.15 -3.14
N ASN A 348 -19.63 -20.09 -2.36
CA ASN A 348 -20.13 -20.43 -1.03
C ASN A 348 -19.05 -20.33 0.05
N GLU A 349 -17.77 -20.36 -0.32
CA GLU A 349 -16.66 -20.46 0.62
C GLU A 349 -15.74 -19.23 0.57
N GLY A 350 -15.95 -18.31 -0.37
CA GLY A 350 -15.03 -17.20 -0.64
C GLY A 350 -13.64 -17.70 -1.01
N VAL A 351 -12.64 -16.85 -0.83
CA VAL A 351 -11.26 -17.14 -1.20
C VAL A 351 -10.59 -17.90 -0.04
N ALA A 352 -10.86 -19.20 0.09
CA ALA A 352 -10.34 -20.01 1.20
C ALA A 352 -8.80 -20.18 1.21
N HIS A 353 -8.13 -20.00 0.07
CA HIS A 353 -6.66 -20.02 -0.05
C HIS A 353 -6.23 -19.38 -1.38
N TYR A 354 -4.93 -19.11 -1.56
CA TYR A 354 -4.36 -18.47 -2.76
C TYR A 354 -4.66 -19.17 -4.10
N GLY A 355 -5.10 -20.43 -4.07
CA GLY A 355 -5.47 -21.16 -5.28
C GLY A 355 -6.81 -20.72 -5.87
N LEU A 356 -7.60 -19.94 -5.14
CA LEU A 356 -8.90 -19.40 -5.56
C LEU A 356 -8.81 -17.93 -6.02
N ILE A 357 -7.61 -17.38 -6.15
CA ILE A 357 -7.41 -16.04 -6.72
C ILE A 357 -7.96 -15.94 -8.14
N PRO A 358 -7.79 -16.95 -9.03
CA PRO A 358 -8.43 -16.92 -10.34
C PRO A 358 -9.97 -16.77 -10.25
N ASP A 359 -10.60 -17.59 -9.40
CA ASP A 359 -12.04 -17.58 -9.15
C ASP A 359 -12.51 -16.21 -8.59
N MET A 360 -11.67 -15.58 -7.77
CA MET A 360 -11.94 -14.23 -7.23
C MET A 360 -11.95 -13.19 -8.33
N ILE A 361 -10.95 -13.20 -9.22
CA ILE A 361 -10.86 -12.26 -10.34
C ILE A 361 -12.06 -12.45 -11.27
N GLU A 362 -12.40 -13.68 -11.61
CA GLU A 362 -13.59 -13.99 -12.41
C GLU A 362 -14.85 -13.43 -11.76
N ARG A 363 -15.04 -13.71 -10.47
CA ARG A 363 -16.22 -13.24 -9.73
C ARG A 363 -16.35 -11.73 -9.75
N LEU A 364 -15.24 -11.03 -9.49
CA LEU A 364 -15.21 -9.58 -9.49
C LEU A 364 -15.41 -8.99 -10.90
N SER A 365 -15.03 -9.73 -11.95
CA SER A 365 -15.21 -9.32 -13.35
C SER A 365 -16.63 -9.54 -13.87
N THR A 366 -17.50 -10.21 -13.10
CA THR A 366 -18.88 -10.49 -13.56
C THR A 366 -19.79 -9.27 -13.57
N THR A 367 -19.41 -8.19 -12.89
CA THR A 367 -20.15 -6.93 -12.90
C THR A 367 -19.42 -5.91 -13.75
N GLU A 368 -20.03 -5.52 -14.86
CA GLU A 368 -19.49 -4.54 -15.80
C GLU A 368 -19.24 -3.20 -15.09
N GLY A 369 -18.06 -2.60 -15.32
CA GLY A 369 -17.71 -1.32 -14.73
C GLY A 369 -17.46 -1.39 -13.21
N ILE A 370 -16.91 -2.50 -12.72
CA ILE A 370 -16.33 -2.59 -11.37
C ILE A 370 -14.82 -2.90 -11.43
N ILE A 371 -14.37 -3.70 -12.40
CA ILE A 371 -12.96 -4.03 -12.60
C ILE A 371 -12.56 -3.88 -14.07
N ASP A 372 -11.38 -3.32 -14.28
CA ASP A 372 -10.63 -3.38 -15.54
C ASP A 372 -9.57 -4.47 -15.41
N VAL A 373 -9.88 -5.60 -16.03
CA VAL A 373 -9.01 -6.77 -16.06
C VAL A 373 -7.69 -6.45 -16.77
N ASN A 374 -7.65 -5.50 -17.72
CA ASN A 374 -6.40 -5.10 -18.37
C ASN A 374 -5.47 -4.38 -17.38
N ALA A 375 -6.02 -3.46 -16.59
CA ALA A 375 -5.27 -2.73 -15.57
C ALA A 375 -4.73 -3.68 -14.49
N LEU A 376 -5.55 -4.64 -14.05
CA LEU A 376 -5.14 -5.68 -13.11
C LEU A 376 -3.99 -6.54 -13.68
N PHE A 377 -4.13 -7.02 -14.92
CA PHE A 377 -3.10 -7.86 -15.57
C PHE A 377 -1.84 -7.08 -15.96
N SER A 378 -1.92 -5.75 -16.10
CA SER A 378 -0.78 -4.86 -16.34
C SER A 378 0.06 -4.59 -15.09
N SER A 379 -0.46 -4.91 -13.90
CA SER A 379 0.21 -4.63 -12.61
C SER A 379 1.60 -5.25 -12.48
N ALA A 380 1.80 -6.45 -13.04
CA ALA A 380 3.12 -7.09 -13.01
C ALA A 380 4.15 -6.30 -13.83
N GLU A 381 3.76 -5.77 -14.98
CA GLU A 381 4.63 -4.92 -15.80
C GLU A 381 4.84 -3.56 -15.13
N ALA A 382 3.81 -2.96 -14.51
CA ALA A 382 3.93 -1.72 -13.75
C ALA A 382 4.95 -1.85 -12.60
N TYR A 383 4.87 -2.95 -11.84
CA TYR A 383 5.84 -3.27 -10.80
C TYR A 383 7.26 -3.42 -11.35
N ILE A 384 7.42 -4.19 -12.44
CA ILE A 384 8.74 -4.42 -13.06
C ILE A 384 9.35 -3.10 -13.56
N ARG A 385 8.57 -2.23 -14.21
CA ARG A 385 9.06 -0.92 -14.66
C ARG A 385 9.40 0.00 -13.50
N MET A 386 8.62 0.01 -12.41
CA MET A 386 9.03 0.71 -11.19
C MET A 386 10.37 0.18 -10.67
N PHE A 387 10.54 -1.14 -10.64
CA PHE A 387 11.78 -1.78 -10.21
C PHE A 387 12.95 -1.44 -11.14
N GLU A 388 12.76 -1.38 -12.46
CA GLU A 388 13.78 -0.96 -13.43
C GLU A 388 14.22 0.48 -13.21
N ARG A 389 13.27 1.37 -12.90
CA ARG A 389 13.56 2.77 -12.58
C ARG A 389 14.33 2.89 -11.27
N MET A 390 13.98 2.09 -10.26
CA MET A 390 14.70 1.99 -9.00
C MET A 390 16.13 1.47 -9.21
N GLU A 391 16.31 0.39 -9.98
CA GLU A 391 17.63 -0.18 -10.30
C GLU A 391 18.51 0.82 -11.08
N ASN A 392 17.91 1.61 -11.97
CA ASN A 392 18.59 2.64 -12.76
C ASN A 392 18.58 4.03 -12.10
N TYR A 393 18.06 4.14 -10.87
CA TYR A 393 17.93 5.42 -10.17
C TYR A 393 19.27 6.16 -10.14
N SER A 394 19.18 7.43 -10.51
CA SER A 394 20.20 8.46 -10.44
C SER A 394 19.50 9.80 -10.24
N ASP A 395 20.21 10.80 -9.71
CA ASP A 395 19.71 12.17 -9.49
C ASP A 395 19.14 12.83 -10.77
N THR A 396 19.45 12.26 -11.94
CA THR A 396 19.03 12.72 -13.27
C THR A 396 17.96 11.85 -13.94
N TYR A 397 17.55 10.74 -13.32
CA TYR A 397 16.53 9.84 -13.85
C TYR A 397 15.18 10.20 -13.22
N PRO A 398 14.34 11.02 -13.86
CA PRO A 398 13.14 11.51 -13.22
C PRO A 398 12.11 10.38 -13.10
N ALA A 399 11.46 10.30 -11.93
CA ALA A 399 10.02 10.15 -11.94
C ALA A 399 9.49 11.22 -12.91
N ARG A 400 9.09 10.81 -14.12
CA ARG A 400 8.51 11.55 -15.28
C ARG A 400 8.58 13.09 -15.24
N ASP A 401 8.88 13.75 -16.36
CA ASP A 401 8.92 15.24 -16.45
C ASP A 401 7.75 15.92 -15.67
N GLU A 402 8.11 16.86 -14.79
CA GLU A 402 7.22 17.55 -13.83
C GLU A 402 6.01 18.21 -14.53
N ALA A 403 6.12 18.53 -15.83
CA ALA A 403 5.03 19.04 -16.65
C ALA A 403 3.84 18.08 -16.79
N TYR A 404 4.03 16.79 -16.51
CA TYR A 404 3.00 15.75 -16.56
C TYR A 404 2.45 15.39 -15.16
N TRP A 405 2.89 16.06 -14.10
CA TRP A 405 2.41 15.79 -12.75
C TRP A 405 1.04 16.45 -12.52
N PRO A 406 0.08 15.74 -11.86
CA PRO A 406 -1.17 16.31 -11.41
C PRO A 406 -0.99 17.66 -10.72
N THR A 407 -1.81 18.64 -11.10
CA THR A 407 -1.88 19.96 -10.44
C THR A 407 -2.81 19.96 -9.22
N ALA A 408 -3.10 18.78 -8.67
CA ALA A 408 -3.88 18.62 -7.47
C ALA A 408 -3.01 19.03 -6.26
N ASP A 409 -3.58 19.85 -5.38
CA ASP A 409 -2.93 20.21 -4.12
C ASP A 409 -2.84 18.96 -3.24
N THR A 410 -1.71 18.27 -3.28
CA THR A 410 -1.48 17.10 -2.42
C THR A 410 -0.95 17.50 -1.06
N GLU A 411 -0.63 18.77 -0.82
CA GLU A 411 0.16 19.20 0.34
C GLU A 411 -0.69 19.59 1.55
N TYR A 412 -1.96 19.15 1.61
CA TYR A 412 -2.90 19.51 2.68
C TYR A 412 -2.35 19.18 4.10
N TRP A 413 -1.40 18.25 4.20
CA TRP A 413 -0.72 17.88 5.43
C TRP A 413 0.41 18.84 5.86
N HIS A 414 0.88 19.73 4.99
CA HIS A 414 1.86 20.78 5.32
C HIS A 414 1.21 22.07 5.84
N ASP A 415 -0.03 22.34 5.46
CA ASP A 415 -0.76 23.58 5.80
C ASP A 415 -1.30 23.62 7.24
N ASN A 416 -1.20 22.52 7.98
CA ASN A 416 -1.65 22.41 9.39
C ASN A 416 -0.50 22.51 10.42
N LYS A 417 0.68 23.04 10.03
CA LYS A 417 1.83 23.24 10.93
C LYS A 417 1.70 24.45 11.86
#